data_AF-A0A101RQC9-F1
#
_entry.id   AF-A0A101RQC9-F1
#
_cell.length_a   1.000
_cell.length_b   1.000
_cell.length_c   1.000
_cell.angle_alpha   90.00
_cell.angle_beta   90.00
_cell.angle_gamma   90.00
#
_symmetry.space_group_name_H-M   'P 1'
#
loop_
_entity.id
_entity.type
_entity.pdbx_description
1 polymer ?
#
loop_
_entity_poly.entity_id
_entity_poly.type
_entity_poly.pdbx_seq_one_letter_code
_entity_poly.pdbx_strand_id
1 'polypeptide(L)'
;MTDPVIDMASWRERLAGIEAPDVTAAVVVQCGQVWLQPEFTAFRNEVDHALMTAQLRRGDRLTLTRVILHNLPLTSETISRPPAVDRAFAEWHERLSATGVLLCPAGSSAAPRIHRLILRGDQSGADIPDMVELLKNGDWTDPHKAELALHTVTTAGATTPLTGYDMDFDGPFGDADPSIYM
;
A
#
# COMPACT_ATOMS: atom_id res chain seq x y z
N MET A 1 -2.41 14.49 -20.51
CA MET A 1 -1.76 14.51 -19.18
C MET A 1 -0.69 13.44 -19.20
N THR A 2 0.56 13.77 -18.93
CA THR A 2 1.62 12.76 -18.78
C THR A 2 1.37 12.01 -17.48
N ASP A 3 1.26 10.68 -17.54
CA ASP A 3 1.15 9.86 -16.34
C ASP A 3 2.30 10.18 -15.38
N PRO A 4 2.03 10.32 -14.06
CA PRO A 4 3.08 10.59 -13.10
C PRO A 4 4.09 9.44 -13.12
N VAL A 5 5.33 9.75 -13.49
CA VAL A 5 6.44 8.79 -13.48
C VAL A 5 6.89 8.59 -12.03
N ILE A 6 6.90 7.35 -11.57
CA ILE A 6 7.45 7.00 -10.25
C ILE A 6 8.95 7.33 -10.26
N ASP A 7 9.36 8.30 -9.43
CA ASP A 7 10.77 8.58 -9.19
C ASP A 7 11.40 7.49 -8.31
N MET A 8 11.90 6.44 -8.99
CA MET A 8 12.52 5.30 -8.32
C MET A 8 13.75 5.68 -7.50
N ALA A 9 14.49 6.73 -7.86
CA ALA A 9 15.70 7.13 -7.14
C ALA A 9 15.35 7.72 -5.78
N SER A 10 14.41 8.68 -5.76
CA SER A 10 13.90 9.26 -4.51
C SER A 10 13.26 8.20 -3.62
N TRP A 11 12.50 7.26 -4.19
CA TRP A 11 11.92 6.16 -3.44
C TRP A 11 12.99 5.26 -2.80
N ARG A 12 14.03 4.87 -3.53
CA ARG A 12 15.13 4.04 -3.00
C ARG A 12 15.86 4.72 -1.86
N GLU A 13 16.14 6.02 -1.99
CA GLU A 13 16.77 6.80 -0.93
C GLU A 13 15.92 6.80 0.35
N ARG A 14 14.61 7.06 0.21
CA ARG A 14 13.67 7.03 1.35
C ARG A 14 13.53 5.64 1.97
N LEU A 15 13.42 4.59 1.15
CA LEU A 15 13.35 3.21 1.64
C LEU A 15 14.61 2.81 2.42
N ALA A 16 15.80 3.19 1.94
CA ALA A 16 17.05 2.94 2.65
C ALA A 16 17.08 3.66 4.02
N GLY A 17 16.45 4.84 4.11
CA GLY A 17 16.33 5.60 5.35
C GLY A 17 15.49 4.94 6.43
N ILE A 18 14.57 4.02 6.09
CA ILE A 18 13.66 3.37 7.06
C ILE A 18 14.43 2.62 8.16
N GLU A 19 15.57 2.03 7.83
CA GLU A 19 16.36 1.26 8.80
C GLU A 19 17.11 2.14 9.81
N ALA A 20 17.20 3.46 9.57
CA ALA A 20 17.94 4.38 10.43
C ALA A 20 17.37 4.41 11.85
N PRO A 21 18.19 4.28 12.92
CA PRO A 21 17.71 4.16 14.30
C PRO A 21 16.81 5.29 14.78
N ASP A 22 16.95 6.48 14.21
CA ASP A 22 16.18 7.68 14.54
C ASP A 22 14.85 7.80 13.79
N VAL A 23 14.55 6.88 12.88
CA VAL A 23 13.24 6.71 12.25
C VAL A 23 12.38 5.81 13.13
N THR A 24 11.20 6.31 13.54
CA THR A 24 10.26 5.59 14.41
C THR A 24 8.97 5.20 13.71
N ALA A 25 8.63 5.86 12.59
CA ALA A 25 7.51 5.49 11.75
C ALA A 25 7.80 5.78 10.28
N ALA A 26 7.11 5.06 9.38
CA ALA A 26 7.08 5.39 7.96
C ALA A 26 5.67 5.24 7.39
N VAL A 27 5.33 6.11 6.45
CA VAL A 27 4.09 6.06 5.65
C VAL A 27 4.46 5.87 4.19
N VAL A 28 3.91 4.84 3.56
CA VAL A 28 4.17 4.47 2.17
C VAL A 28 2.85 4.49 1.41
N VAL A 29 2.74 5.26 0.33
CA VAL A 29 1.55 5.32 -0.51
C VAL A 29 1.90 4.86 -1.92
N GLN A 30 1.21 3.83 -2.40
CA GLN A 30 1.34 3.29 -3.75
C GLN A 30 -0.05 3.11 -4.36
N CYS A 31 -0.70 4.24 -4.64
CA CYS A 31 -2.04 4.32 -5.19
C CYS A 31 -2.08 4.72 -6.67
N GLY A 32 -0.96 5.09 -7.28
CA GLY A 32 -0.89 5.32 -8.73
C GLY A 32 -1.11 4.05 -9.55
N GLN A 33 -1.95 4.09 -10.58
CA GLN A 33 -2.16 2.96 -11.49
C GLN A 33 -0.88 2.53 -12.22
N VAL A 34 0.06 3.47 -12.43
CA VAL A 34 1.39 3.23 -12.99
C VAL A 34 2.14 2.13 -12.24
N TRP A 35 1.91 1.96 -10.94
CA TRP A 35 2.50 0.87 -10.16
C TRP A 35 2.15 -0.51 -10.68
N LEU A 36 1.03 -0.69 -11.39
CA LEU A 36 0.56 -1.98 -11.87
C LEU A 36 1.12 -2.37 -13.24
N GLN A 37 1.85 -1.46 -13.88
CA GLN A 37 2.45 -1.76 -15.17
C GLN A 37 3.56 -2.81 -15.01
N PRO A 38 3.77 -3.69 -16.01
CA PRO A 38 4.74 -4.78 -15.93
C PRO A 38 6.16 -4.33 -15.61
N GLU A 39 6.60 -3.19 -16.14
CA GLU A 39 7.92 -2.59 -15.93
C GLU A 39 8.23 -2.29 -14.45
N PHE A 40 7.21 -2.01 -13.64
CA PHE A 40 7.38 -1.73 -12.21
C PHE A 40 7.35 -2.99 -11.34
N THR A 41 7.19 -4.18 -11.91
CA THR A 41 7.10 -5.43 -11.13
C THR A 41 8.34 -5.66 -10.26
N ALA A 42 9.53 -5.51 -10.83
CA ALA A 42 10.78 -5.64 -10.08
C ALA A 42 10.86 -4.60 -8.94
N PHE A 43 10.40 -3.37 -9.20
CA PHE A 43 10.42 -2.31 -8.21
C PHE A 43 9.38 -2.49 -7.10
N ARG A 44 8.17 -2.97 -7.41
CA ARG A 44 7.17 -3.38 -6.41
C ARG A 44 7.76 -4.44 -5.47
N ASN A 45 8.49 -5.41 -6.01
CA ASN A 45 9.13 -6.46 -5.23
C ASN A 45 10.25 -5.91 -4.33
N GLU A 46 11.02 -4.95 -4.83
CA GLU A 46 12.05 -4.25 -4.08
C GLU A 46 11.45 -3.48 -2.88
N VAL A 47 10.37 -2.73 -3.10
CA VAL A 47 9.64 -2.01 -2.05
C VAL A 47 9.14 -3.00 -0.99
N ASP A 48 8.46 -4.08 -1.41
CA ASP A 48 7.91 -5.08 -0.49
C ASP A 48 9.02 -5.71 0.36
N HIS A 49 10.13 -6.09 -0.27
CA HIS A 49 11.28 -6.65 0.42
C HIS A 49 11.88 -5.67 1.44
N ALA A 50 12.03 -4.39 1.08
CA ALA A 50 12.57 -3.37 1.98
C ALA A 50 11.68 -3.15 3.21
N LEU A 51 10.36 -3.03 3.01
CA LEU A 51 9.40 -2.85 4.10
C LEU A 51 9.34 -4.07 5.03
N MET A 52 9.31 -5.28 4.46
CA MET A 52 9.34 -6.52 5.23
C MET A 52 10.64 -6.65 6.04
N THR A 53 11.77 -6.36 5.43
CA THR A 53 13.09 -6.44 6.08
C THR A 53 13.19 -5.45 7.23
N ALA A 54 12.76 -4.20 7.01
CA ALA A 54 12.74 -3.18 8.04
C ALA A 54 11.85 -3.60 9.22
N GLN A 55 10.65 -4.11 8.94
CA GLN A 55 9.74 -4.61 9.97
C GLN A 55 10.38 -5.74 10.79
N LEU A 56 10.96 -6.75 10.13
CA LEU A 56 11.58 -7.90 10.79
C LEU A 56 12.76 -7.51 11.67
N ARG A 57 13.57 -6.53 11.24
CA ARG A 57 14.76 -6.08 11.98
C ARG A 57 14.42 -5.12 13.12
N ARG A 58 13.45 -4.23 12.92
CA ARG A 58 13.12 -3.16 13.86
C ARG A 58 12.04 -3.57 14.85
N GLY A 59 11.13 -4.46 14.44
CA GLY A 59 9.99 -4.91 15.24
C GLY A 59 9.22 -3.72 15.81
N ASP A 60 8.98 -3.76 17.12
CA ASP A 60 8.19 -2.74 17.81
C ASP A 60 8.78 -1.32 17.83
N ARG A 61 10.01 -1.15 17.35
CA ARG A 61 10.69 0.16 17.26
C ARG A 61 10.37 0.93 15.97
N LEU A 62 9.56 0.36 15.08
CA LEU A 62 9.18 0.98 13.82
C LEU A 62 7.69 0.70 13.55
N THR A 63 6.92 1.76 13.35
CA THR A 63 5.54 1.65 12.85
C THR A 63 5.51 1.88 11.35
N LEU A 64 5.08 0.88 10.58
CA LEU A 64 4.87 1.03 9.14
C LEU A 64 3.38 1.18 8.84
N THR A 65 3.01 2.21 8.10
CA THR A 65 1.67 2.37 7.50
C THR A 65 1.83 2.37 5.99
N ARG A 66 1.07 1.52 5.29
CA ARG A 66 1.10 1.42 3.85
C ARG A 66 -0.30 1.59 3.29
N VAL A 67 -0.44 2.39 2.23
CA VAL A 67 -1.71 2.62 1.55
C VAL A 67 -1.58 2.18 0.10
N ILE A 68 -2.45 1.29 -0.34
CA ILE A 68 -2.55 0.77 -1.71
C ILE A 68 -3.97 0.98 -2.24
N LEU A 69 -4.20 0.88 -3.55
CA LEU A 69 -5.56 0.92 -4.10
C LEU A 69 -6.40 -0.28 -3.66
N HIS A 70 -7.64 -0.08 -3.22
CA HIS A 70 -8.62 -1.15 -2.98
C HIS A 70 -9.27 -1.66 -4.26
N ASN A 71 -9.46 -0.77 -5.23
CA ASN A 71 -10.13 -1.05 -6.48
C ASN A 71 -9.49 -0.22 -7.60
N LEU A 72 -9.54 -0.76 -8.82
CA LEU A 72 -9.09 -0.04 -10.01
C LEU A 72 -10.16 0.95 -10.46
N PRO A 73 -9.80 2.18 -10.88
CA PRO A 73 -10.73 3.14 -11.47
C PRO A 73 -11.49 2.52 -12.65
N LEU A 74 -12.77 2.88 -12.80
CA LEU A 74 -13.62 2.47 -13.92
C LEU A 74 -14.00 3.68 -14.76
N THR A 75 -13.01 4.45 -15.22
CA THR A 75 -13.22 5.56 -16.15
C THR A 75 -13.23 5.09 -17.60
N SER A 76 -13.81 5.88 -18.51
CA SER A 76 -13.87 5.59 -19.95
C SER A 76 -12.50 5.28 -20.56
N GLU A 77 -11.42 5.86 -20.03
CA GLU A 77 -10.03 5.61 -20.43
C GLU A 77 -9.48 4.25 -19.93
N THR A 78 -10.07 3.71 -18.87
CA THR A 78 -9.64 2.45 -18.21
C THR A 78 -10.52 1.24 -18.52
N ILE A 79 -11.68 1.44 -19.18
CA ILE A 79 -12.60 0.35 -19.60
C ILE A 79 -11.91 -0.65 -20.54
N SER A 80 -10.84 -0.25 -21.22
CA SER A 80 -10.03 -1.11 -22.09
C SER A 80 -8.58 -1.26 -21.61
N ARG A 81 -8.37 -1.34 -20.28
CA ARG A 81 -7.02 -1.58 -19.74
C ARG A 81 -6.51 -2.99 -20.09
N PRO A 82 -5.20 -3.19 -20.24
CA PRO A 82 -4.65 -4.51 -20.53
C PRO A 82 -4.95 -5.51 -19.39
N PRO A 83 -5.33 -6.77 -19.68
CA PRO A 83 -5.57 -7.79 -18.66
C PRO A 83 -4.39 -8.05 -17.70
N ALA A 84 -3.17 -7.67 -18.11
CA ALA A 84 -1.99 -7.72 -17.27
C ALA A 84 -2.08 -6.80 -16.05
N VAL A 85 -2.79 -5.66 -16.14
CA VAL A 85 -2.99 -4.72 -15.04
C VAL A 85 -3.91 -5.32 -13.98
N ASP A 86 -5.04 -5.93 -14.41
CA ASP A 86 -5.97 -6.59 -13.48
C ASP A 86 -5.30 -7.77 -12.77
N ARG A 87 -4.49 -8.56 -13.50
CA ARG A 87 -3.70 -9.64 -12.90
C ARG A 87 -2.68 -9.12 -11.90
N ALA A 88 -1.89 -8.11 -12.27
CA ALA A 88 -0.90 -7.51 -11.38
C ALA A 88 -1.55 -6.94 -10.11
N PHE A 89 -2.75 -6.36 -10.23
CA PHE A 89 -3.52 -5.86 -9.12
C PHE A 89 -3.94 -6.98 -8.15
N ALA A 90 -4.50 -8.07 -8.68
CA ALA A 90 -4.94 -9.23 -7.90
C ALA A 90 -3.76 -9.93 -7.21
N GLU A 91 -2.69 -10.24 -7.94
CA GLU A 91 -1.48 -10.89 -7.42
C GLU A 91 -0.83 -10.06 -6.30
N TRP A 92 -0.82 -8.73 -6.45
CA TRP A 92 -0.22 -7.86 -5.44
C TRP A 92 -1.05 -7.82 -4.15
N HIS A 93 -2.38 -7.78 -4.25
CA HIS A 93 -3.26 -7.86 -3.09
C HIS A 93 -3.11 -9.17 -2.34
N GLU A 94 -3.12 -10.30 -3.05
CA GLU A 94 -2.92 -11.62 -2.46
C GLU A 94 -1.58 -11.70 -1.70
N ARG A 95 -0.49 -11.23 -2.31
CA ARG A 95 0.83 -11.21 -1.67
C ARG A 95 0.88 -10.36 -0.41
N LEU A 96 0.26 -9.18 -0.44
CA LEU A 96 0.22 -8.29 0.73
C LEU A 96 -0.62 -8.88 1.86
N SER A 97 -1.73 -9.55 1.54
CA SER A 97 -2.50 -10.34 2.50
C SER A 97 -1.68 -11.45 3.14
N ALA A 98 -0.98 -12.26 2.34
CA ALA A 98 -0.16 -13.35 2.85
C ALA A 98 0.98 -12.85 3.74
N THR A 99 1.63 -11.76 3.33
CA THR A 99 2.71 -11.13 4.08
C THR A 99 2.23 -10.58 5.42
N GLY A 100 1.06 -9.91 5.42
CA GLY A 100 0.43 -9.39 6.63
C GLY A 100 0.18 -10.50 7.66
N VAL A 101 -0.41 -11.63 7.24
CA VAL A 101 -0.71 -12.73 8.15
C VAL A 101 0.54 -13.42 8.68
N LEU A 102 1.50 -13.74 7.79
CA LEU A 102 2.66 -14.56 8.15
C LEU A 102 3.68 -13.81 9.00
N LEU A 103 3.88 -12.52 8.75
CA LEU A 103 4.93 -11.74 9.40
C LEU A 103 4.44 -10.82 10.50
N CYS A 104 3.12 -10.60 10.58
CA CYS A 104 2.53 -9.57 11.42
C CYS A 104 1.33 -10.14 12.20
N PRO A 105 1.56 -11.14 13.07
CA PRO A 105 0.49 -11.85 13.74
C PRO A 105 -0.40 -10.90 14.56
N ALA A 106 -1.69 -11.23 14.61
CA ALA A 106 -2.69 -10.46 15.32
C ALA A 106 -2.26 -10.20 16.77
N GLY A 107 -2.21 -8.92 17.16
CA GLY A 107 -1.82 -8.49 18.51
C GLY A 107 -0.45 -7.81 18.63
N SER A 108 0.38 -7.80 17.58
CA SER A 108 1.56 -6.91 17.56
C SER A 108 1.13 -5.48 17.29
N SER A 109 1.32 -4.59 18.27
CA SER A 109 1.01 -3.16 18.14
C SER A 109 1.83 -2.43 17.06
N ALA A 110 2.93 -3.05 16.61
CA ALA A 110 3.83 -2.49 15.62
C ALA A 110 3.85 -3.23 14.29
N ALA A 111 2.91 -4.16 14.07
CA ALA A 111 2.68 -4.74 12.76
C ALA A 111 2.52 -3.61 11.69
N PRO A 112 3.07 -3.79 10.47
CA PRO A 112 2.75 -2.93 9.34
C PRO A 112 1.23 -2.91 9.15
N ARG A 113 0.68 -1.70 9.05
CA ARG A 113 -0.74 -1.48 8.79
C ARG A 113 -0.90 -1.23 7.31
N ILE A 114 -1.44 -2.20 6.59
CA ILE A 114 -1.75 -2.05 5.17
C ILE A 114 -3.21 -1.61 5.06
N HIS A 115 -3.44 -0.51 4.36
CA HIS A 115 -4.76 0.08 4.13
C HIS A 115 -5.04 0.09 2.63
N ARG A 116 -6.23 -0.37 2.25
CA ARG A 116 -6.72 -0.34 0.88
C ARG A 116 -7.59 0.91 0.72
N LEU A 117 -7.14 1.86 -0.09
CA LEU A 117 -7.84 3.10 -0.42
C LEU A 117 -9.02 2.81 -1.35
N ILE A 118 -10.22 3.14 -0.91
CA ILE A 118 -11.44 2.98 -1.71
C ILE A 118 -11.55 4.17 -2.65
N LEU A 119 -11.53 3.90 -3.95
CA LEU A 119 -11.85 4.90 -4.96
C LEU A 119 -13.34 4.85 -5.26
N ARG A 120 -13.99 6.02 -5.18
CA ARG A 120 -15.39 6.19 -5.58
C ARG A 120 -15.55 5.98 -7.09
N GLY A 121 -16.74 5.60 -7.52
CA GLY A 121 -17.00 5.27 -8.93
C GLY A 121 -16.78 6.43 -9.91
N ASP A 122 -16.75 7.66 -9.44
CA ASP A 122 -16.46 8.88 -10.22
C ASP A 122 -14.98 9.29 -10.20
N GLN A 123 -14.12 8.61 -9.43
CA GLN A 123 -12.71 8.94 -9.31
C GLN A 123 -11.85 8.21 -10.35
N SER A 124 -10.99 8.96 -11.03
CA SER A 124 -10.00 8.43 -11.99
C SER A 124 -8.69 7.98 -11.35
N GLY A 125 -8.50 8.28 -10.06
CA GLY A 125 -7.30 7.96 -9.30
C GLY A 125 -7.41 8.45 -7.85
N ALA A 126 -6.35 8.21 -7.08
CA ALA A 126 -6.25 8.65 -5.70
C ALA A 126 -5.89 10.15 -5.62
N ASP A 127 -6.51 10.85 -4.67
CA ASP A 127 -6.21 12.26 -4.36
C ASP A 127 -4.98 12.44 -3.45
N ILE A 128 -4.20 11.36 -3.27
CA ILE A 128 -3.01 11.31 -2.41
C ILE A 128 -1.83 10.92 -3.29
N PRO A 129 -0.71 11.66 -3.24
CA PRO A 129 0.45 11.33 -4.06
C PRO A 129 1.12 10.05 -3.58
N ASP A 130 1.69 9.30 -4.52
CA ASP A 130 2.60 8.21 -4.21
C ASP A 130 3.85 8.75 -3.50
N MET A 131 4.22 8.14 -2.39
CA MET A 131 5.32 8.62 -1.55
C MET A 131 5.85 7.59 -0.56
N VAL A 132 7.02 7.90 0.00
CA VAL A 132 7.57 7.28 1.21
C VAL A 132 8.03 8.40 2.14
N GLU A 133 7.33 8.58 3.25
CA GLU A 133 7.67 9.58 4.25
C GLU A 133 8.05 8.93 5.57
N LEU A 134 9.08 9.48 6.21
CA LEU A 134 9.71 8.92 7.41
C LEU A 134 9.55 9.90 8.56
N LEU A 135 9.17 9.40 9.74
CA LEU A 135 9.17 10.17 10.98
C LEU A 135 10.55 10.04 11.62
N LYS A 136 11.39 11.06 11.41
CA LYS A 136 12.79 11.10 11.86
C LYS A 136 12.95 12.13 12.97
N ASN A 137 13.41 11.71 14.14
CA ASN A 137 13.57 12.59 15.32
C ASN A 137 12.30 13.38 15.70
N GLY A 138 11.11 12.83 15.41
CA GLY A 138 9.83 13.48 15.70
C GLY A 138 9.24 14.30 14.55
N ASP A 139 9.96 14.49 13.45
CA ASP A 139 9.49 15.26 12.30
C ASP A 139 9.36 14.38 11.05
N TRP A 140 8.27 14.55 10.31
CA TRP A 140 8.08 13.89 9.02
C TRP A 140 8.99 14.52 7.96
N THR A 141 9.54 13.70 7.07
CA THR A 141 10.35 14.17 5.94
C THR A 141 9.61 15.13 5.01
N ASP A 142 8.30 14.93 4.85
CA ASP A 142 7.35 15.89 4.30
C ASP A 142 6.07 15.85 5.16
N PRO A 143 5.90 16.80 6.11
CA PRO A 143 4.76 16.79 7.02
C PRO A 143 3.42 16.88 6.32
N HIS A 144 3.34 17.67 5.24
CA HIS A 144 2.07 17.87 4.55
C HIS A 144 1.57 16.58 3.89
N LYS A 145 2.47 15.87 3.19
CA LYS A 145 2.07 14.61 2.55
C LYS A 145 1.79 13.52 3.57
N ALA A 146 2.61 13.40 4.62
CA ALA A 146 2.39 12.44 5.69
C ALA A 146 1.04 12.67 6.39
N GLU A 147 0.71 13.92 6.72
CA GLU A 147 -0.60 14.29 7.29
C GLU A 147 -1.75 13.91 6.38
N LEU A 148 -1.64 14.17 5.07
CA LEU A 148 -2.69 13.82 4.10
C LEU A 148 -2.97 12.30 4.07
N ALA A 149 -1.93 11.47 4.05
CA ALA A 149 -2.11 10.02 4.06
C ALA A 149 -2.65 9.49 5.40
N LEU A 150 -2.14 10.00 6.53
CA LEU A 150 -2.63 9.61 7.85
C LEU A 150 -4.07 10.06 8.09
N HIS A 151 -4.44 11.25 7.60
CA HIS A 151 -5.82 11.72 7.62
C HIS A 151 -6.73 10.82 6.80
N THR A 152 -6.29 10.39 5.62
CA THR A 152 -7.04 9.45 4.78
C THR A 152 -7.26 8.12 5.50
N VAL A 153 -6.21 7.56 6.11
CA VAL A 153 -6.30 6.30 6.86
C VAL A 153 -7.30 6.38 8.02
N THR A 154 -7.39 7.54 8.68
CA THR A 154 -8.28 7.77 9.81
C THR A 154 -9.70 8.21 9.41
N THR A 155 -9.91 8.55 8.13
CA THR A 155 -11.22 8.95 7.62
C THR A 155 -12.10 7.72 7.43
N ALA A 156 -13.25 7.71 8.10
CA ALA A 156 -14.21 6.62 8.03
C ALA A 156 -14.66 6.38 6.57
N GLY A 157 -14.56 5.13 6.12
CA GLY A 157 -14.96 4.74 4.76
C GLY A 157 -14.00 5.17 3.65
N ALA A 158 -12.88 5.82 3.95
CA ALA A 158 -11.86 6.14 2.93
C ALA A 158 -10.92 4.95 2.67
N THR A 159 -10.63 4.15 3.70
CA THR A 159 -9.80 2.95 3.56
C THR A 159 -10.42 1.75 4.27
N THR A 160 -10.10 0.54 3.81
CA THR A 160 -10.26 -0.69 4.60
C THR A 160 -8.89 -1.19 5.03
N PRO A 161 -8.66 -1.48 6.32
CA PRO A 161 -7.43 -2.17 6.72
C PRO A 161 -7.43 -3.56 6.08
N LEU A 162 -6.26 -4.00 5.66
CA LEU A 162 -6.01 -5.38 5.28
C LEU A 162 -5.83 -6.18 6.57
N THR A 163 -6.61 -7.23 6.70
CA THR A 163 -6.66 -8.10 7.87
C THR A 163 -6.39 -9.54 7.45
N GLY A 164 -6.17 -10.44 8.42
CA GLY A 164 -6.02 -11.86 8.11
C GLY A 164 -7.26 -12.54 7.54
N TYR A 165 -8.42 -11.87 7.59
CA TYR A 165 -9.65 -12.33 6.93
C TYR A 165 -9.65 -12.10 5.42
N ASP A 166 -8.78 -11.22 4.92
CA ASP A 166 -8.63 -10.94 3.48
C ASP A 166 -7.77 -12.01 2.77
N MET A 167 -7.42 -13.09 3.48
CA MET A 167 -6.79 -14.29 2.93
C MET A 167 -7.85 -15.33 2.61
N ASP A 168 -8.03 -15.62 1.34
CA ASP A 168 -8.67 -16.87 0.92
C ASP A 168 -7.63 -17.99 0.97
N PHE A 169 -7.53 -18.66 2.12
CA PHE A 169 -6.65 -19.82 2.28
C PHE A 169 -7.17 -21.08 1.55
N ASP A 170 -8.39 -21.04 1.02
CA ASP A 170 -9.03 -22.16 0.33
C ASP A 170 -8.83 -22.12 -1.20
N GLY A 171 -8.14 -21.09 -1.73
CA GLY A 171 -7.82 -20.96 -3.15
C GLY A 171 -8.93 -20.27 -3.96
N PRO A 172 -8.78 -20.12 -5.29
CA PRO A 172 -9.25 -18.95 -6.06
C PRO A 172 -10.78 -18.81 -6.30
N PHE A 173 -11.64 -19.44 -5.50
CA PHE A 173 -13.10 -19.46 -5.67
C PHE A 173 -13.89 -19.50 -4.34
N GLY A 174 -13.41 -18.87 -3.27
CA GLY A 174 -14.17 -18.74 -2.02
C GLY A 174 -15.33 -17.75 -2.13
N ASP A 175 -16.52 -18.23 -2.46
CA ASP A 175 -17.82 -17.55 -2.53
C ASP A 175 -18.34 -17.01 -1.16
N ALA A 176 -17.48 -16.37 -0.35
CA ALA A 176 -17.78 -16.08 1.05
C ALA A 176 -17.50 -14.64 1.51
N ASP A 177 -17.61 -13.65 0.62
CA ASP A 177 -17.78 -12.26 1.05
C ASP A 177 -19.28 -11.89 1.12
N PRO A 178 -19.91 -11.92 2.31
CA PRO A 178 -21.30 -11.51 2.48
C PRO A 178 -21.51 -9.99 2.33
N SER A 179 -20.46 -9.18 2.17
CA SER A 179 -20.57 -7.73 2.01
C SER A 179 -20.85 -7.26 0.57
N ILE A 180 -20.82 -8.16 -0.42
CA ILE A 180 -21.15 -7.86 -1.82
C ILE A 180 -22.66 -7.98 -2.12
N TYR A 181 -23.45 -8.59 -1.21
CA TYR A 181 -24.89 -8.81 -1.38
C TYR A 181 -25.79 -7.92 -0.50
N MET A 182 -25.31 -6.78 0.00
CA MET A 182 -26.14 -5.78 0.69
C MET A 182 -26.23 -4.44 -0.04
#